data_AF-A0A022RSB4-F1
#
_entry.id   AF-A0A022RSB4-F1
#
_cell.length_a   1.000
_cell.length_b   1.000
_cell.length_c   1.000
_cell.angle_alpha   90.00
_cell.angle_beta   90.00
_cell.angle_gamma   90.00
#
_symmetry.space_group_name_H-M   'P 1'
#
loop_
_entity.id
_entity.type
_entity.pdbx_description
1 polymer ?
#
loop_
_entity_poly.entity_id
_entity_poly.type
_entity_poly.pdbx_seq_one_letter_code
_entity_poly.pdbx_strand_id
1 'polypeptide(L)'
;SKIWSSYVHVGSAGSAIQTASFTGTEVNVDEIRSAAAYSNPYPPSLHAALLSSPEPLYPTVLDDVEIRELLIDHVGHRCCWGSRPARTWRIRAVEDCNVYVGTLESFVEERETVTEKKPYLSGEVDGKEKGPELGIWELDLRSEFPVLFTPHKESWTVIPHSEAVEKCSGCGGKGNIACPTCNADKESGLYKENQMNPCTACYGRGLIAHDDGSDSICKQCNGKGKIPCPTCGSSGLIKCETCRGSGSLLSHKVAVVRWKTFKARKVSATSGAASVPDEVFHRAKGVQLCNTQAQQCSPAFFADSYFLNKFSSEIIAERAPVPPSARVICERHIISVVPVTRVTMTNRSRSFSFYIIGTGREVYLKDSYPSRFCWGLCPCLDWLNL
;
A
#
# COMPACT_ATOMS: atom_id res chain seq x y z
N SER A 1 43.68 30.88 61.52
CA SER A 1 44.49 29.75 61.02
C SER A 1 45.17 30.21 59.74
N LYS A 2 46.49 30.14 59.46
CA LYS A 2 47.58 29.21 59.87
C LYS A 2 47.25 27.75 59.53
N ILE A 3 48.06 26.92 58.85
CA ILE A 3 49.46 26.98 58.29
C ILE A 3 49.55 25.86 57.18
N TRP A 4 50.49 25.66 56.22
CA TRP A 4 51.89 26.04 55.88
C TRP A 4 51.96 26.85 54.53
N SER A 5 52.98 27.03 53.66
CA SER A 5 54.30 26.43 53.26
C SER A 5 54.24 25.10 52.44
N SER A 6 55.14 24.70 51.53
CA SER A 6 56.30 25.29 50.76
C SER A 6 56.60 24.36 49.55
N TYR A 7 56.90 24.79 48.31
CA TYR A 7 58.10 25.43 47.71
C TYR A 7 59.33 24.50 47.43
N VAL A 8 59.90 24.59 46.20
CA VAL A 8 61.27 24.19 45.71
C VAL A 8 61.50 22.84 44.96
N HIS A 9 61.53 22.95 43.62
CA HIS A 9 62.47 22.44 42.58
C HIS A 9 63.04 20.99 42.40
N VAL A 10 62.78 20.45 41.19
CA VAL A 10 63.71 20.05 40.08
C VAL A 10 64.63 18.81 40.16
N GLY A 11 64.52 17.97 39.11
CA GLY A 11 65.55 17.06 38.57
C GLY A 11 65.04 15.63 38.29
N SER A 12 65.23 14.99 37.12
CA SER A 12 65.76 15.46 35.83
C SER A 12 65.38 14.51 34.65
N ALA A 13 65.46 15.02 33.42
CA ALA A 13 65.53 14.32 32.12
C ALA A 13 64.32 13.51 31.59
N GLY A 14 64.13 13.48 30.25
CA GLY A 14 63.00 12.72 29.64
C GLY A 14 62.77 12.74 28.10
N SER A 15 63.53 13.52 27.30
CA SER A 15 63.41 13.59 25.82
C SER A 15 62.09 14.15 25.24
N ALA A 16 62.12 14.58 23.98
CA ALA A 16 60.99 15.19 23.27
C ALA A 16 60.82 14.62 21.85
N ILE A 17 59.57 14.54 21.40
CA ILE A 17 59.20 14.35 19.98
C ILE A 17 58.10 15.39 19.68
N GLN A 18 58.25 16.13 18.58
CA GLN A 18 57.31 17.16 18.17
C GLN A 18 56.19 16.56 17.30
N THR A 19 54.94 16.95 17.56
CA THR A 19 53.82 16.70 16.66
C THR A 19 53.75 17.77 15.58
N ALA A 20 53.83 17.35 14.30
CA ALA A 20 53.66 18.25 13.16
C ALA A 20 52.18 18.42 12.82
N SER A 21 51.78 19.66 12.51
CA SER A 21 50.42 20.00 12.07
C SER A 21 50.11 19.39 10.70
N PHE A 22 48.93 18.79 10.54
CA PHE A 22 48.32 18.56 9.24
C PHE A 22 47.19 19.55 8.99
N THR A 23 47.19 20.15 7.80
CA THR A 23 46.21 21.15 7.36
C THR A 23 44.87 20.50 7.04
N GLY A 24 43.77 21.08 7.52
CA GLY A 24 42.44 20.70 7.10
C GLY A 24 42.18 21.10 5.65
N THR A 25 41.65 20.18 4.84
CA THR A 25 41.18 20.48 3.48
C THR A 25 39.72 20.89 3.56
N GLU A 26 39.40 22.12 3.15
CA GLU A 26 38.02 22.57 3.05
C GLU A 26 37.34 21.90 1.85
N VAL A 27 36.25 21.16 2.09
CA VAL A 27 35.43 20.55 1.02
C VAL A 27 34.66 21.63 0.28
N ASN A 28 34.88 21.72 -1.05
CA ASN A 28 34.29 22.76 -1.87
C ASN A 28 32.79 22.49 -2.11
N VAL A 29 31.96 23.53 -1.99
CA VAL A 29 30.51 23.51 -2.29
C VAL A 29 30.22 23.01 -3.72
N ASP A 30 31.13 23.24 -4.67
CA ASP A 30 30.98 22.76 -6.05
C ASP A 30 31.18 21.24 -6.20
N GLU A 31 31.93 20.61 -5.29
CA GLU A 31 32.10 19.14 -5.24
C GLU A 31 30.81 18.47 -4.72
N ILE A 32 30.18 19.07 -3.69
CA ILE A 32 28.85 18.67 -3.21
C ILE A 32 27.79 18.83 -4.31
N ARG A 33 27.84 19.93 -5.08
CA ARG A 33 26.91 20.15 -6.21
C ARG A 33 27.11 19.14 -7.33
N SER A 34 28.33 18.63 -7.50
CA SER A 34 28.66 17.60 -8.51
C SER A 34 28.18 16.20 -8.10
N ALA A 35 28.21 15.87 -6.80
CA ALA A 35 27.68 14.60 -6.29
C ALA A 35 26.17 14.43 -6.55
N ALA A 36 25.40 15.52 -6.49
CA ALA A 36 23.96 15.53 -6.78
C ALA A 36 23.60 15.33 -8.28
N ALA A 37 24.57 15.36 -9.19
CA ALA A 37 24.35 15.21 -10.62
C ALA A 37 24.36 13.75 -11.11
N TYR A 38 24.82 12.79 -10.29
CA TYR A 38 24.78 11.37 -10.60
C TYR A 38 23.56 10.69 -9.96
N SER A 39 22.91 9.82 -10.73
CA SER A 39 21.80 8.91 -10.35
C SER A 39 20.48 9.53 -9.84
N ASN A 40 19.94 10.52 -10.57
CA ASN A 40 18.47 10.66 -10.65
C ASN A 40 17.95 10.01 -11.95
N PRO A 41 17.44 8.75 -11.92
CA PRO A 41 17.04 8.02 -13.12
C PRO A 41 15.67 8.43 -13.69
N TYR A 42 14.89 9.18 -12.90
CA TYR A 42 13.54 9.63 -13.22
C TYR A 42 13.57 10.91 -14.08
N PRO A 43 12.65 11.06 -15.05
CA PRO A 43 12.54 12.30 -15.82
C PRO A 43 12.12 13.47 -14.90
N PRO A 44 12.63 14.70 -15.12
CA PRO A 44 12.17 15.88 -14.39
C PRO A 44 10.68 16.13 -14.67
N SER A 45 9.93 16.54 -13.65
CA SER A 45 8.49 16.82 -13.79
C SER A 45 8.27 17.94 -14.82
N LEU A 46 7.63 17.61 -15.94
CA LEU A 46 7.18 18.57 -16.95
C LEU A 46 6.07 19.52 -16.45
N HIS A 47 5.58 19.31 -15.23
CA HIS A 47 4.62 20.18 -14.56
C HIS A 47 5.31 20.91 -13.40
N ALA A 48 6.13 21.91 -13.73
CA ALA A 48 6.38 23.02 -12.82
C ALA A 48 5.05 23.77 -12.68
N ALA A 49 4.36 23.60 -11.55
CA ALA A 49 3.10 24.28 -11.31
C ALA A 49 3.32 25.80 -11.36
N LEU A 50 2.63 26.48 -12.28
CA LEU A 50 2.61 27.93 -12.32
C LEU A 50 2.11 28.44 -10.97
N LEU A 51 2.93 29.24 -10.29
CA LEU A 51 2.54 29.97 -9.08
C LEU A 51 1.60 31.12 -9.47
N SER A 52 0.37 30.77 -9.84
CA SER A 52 -0.74 31.72 -9.92
C SER A 52 -0.95 32.29 -8.52
N SER A 53 -0.55 33.54 -8.30
CA SER A 53 -0.92 34.27 -7.10
C SER A 53 -2.43 34.18 -6.93
N PRO A 54 -2.96 33.76 -5.75
CA PRO A 54 -4.38 33.77 -5.53
C PRO A 54 -4.91 35.20 -5.67
N GLU A 55 -6.03 35.36 -6.36
CA GLU A 55 -6.80 36.60 -6.31
C GLU A 55 -7.25 36.87 -4.86
N PRO A 56 -7.41 38.15 -4.44
CA PRO A 56 -7.79 38.47 -3.07
C PRO A 56 -9.15 37.86 -2.74
N LEU A 57 -9.17 36.93 -1.78
CA LEU A 57 -10.36 36.18 -1.39
C LEU A 57 -11.32 37.05 -0.58
N TYR A 58 -12.13 37.86 -1.26
CA TYR A 58 -13.37 38.39 -0.71
C TYR A 58 -14.36 37.23 -0.49
N PRO A 59 -14.84 36.98 0.74
CA PRO A 59 -15.93 36.03 0.95
C PRO A 59 -17.16 36.49 0.18
N THR A 60 -17.72 35.62 -0.65
CA THR A 60 -19.05 35.83 -1.23
C THR A 60 -20.08 35.65 -0.13
N VAL A 61 -20.41 36.73 0.57
CA VAL A 61 -21.43 36.79 1.62
C VAL A 61 -22.75 36.30 1.03
N LEU A 62 -23.16 35.10 1.42
CA LEU A 62 -24.42 34.50 1.00
C LEU A 62 -25.57 35.31 1.58
N ASP A 63 -26.53 35.73 0.75
CA ASP A 63 -27.68 36.49 1.21
C ASP A 63 -28.81 35.58 1.73
N ASP A 64 -29.81 36.20 2.39
CA ASP A 64 -30.98 35.53 2.97
C ASP A 64 -31.83 34.77 1.92
N VAL A 65 -31.66 35.05 0.63
CA VAL A 65 -32.34 34.38 -0.49
C VAL A 65 -31.55 33.15 -0.92
N GLU A 66 -30.26 33.29 -1.24
CA GLU A 66 -29.38 32.16 -1.60
C GLU A 66 -29.36 31.09 -0.49
N ILE A 67 -29.22 31.53 0.77
CA ILE A 67 -29.25 30.66 1.96
C ILE A 67 -30.57 29.87 2.04
N ARG A 68 -31.69 30.52 1.73
CA ARG A 68 -33.02 29.90 1.76
C ARG A 68 -33.24 28.95 0.59
N GLU A 69 -32.78 29.29 -0.61
CA GLU A 69 -32.92 28.43 -1.79
C GLU A 69 -32.12 27.14 -1.65
N LEU A 70 -30.85 27.23 -1.23
CA LEU A 70 -29.99 26.07 -0.94
C LEU A 70 -30.64 25.12 0.09
N LEU A 71 -31.23 25.68 1.16
CA LEU A 71 -31.94 24.88 2.16
C LEU A 71 -33.25 24.28 1.62
N ILE A 72 -34.01 25.02 0.79
CA ILE A 72 -35.25 24.50 0.19
C ILE A 72 -34.96 23.32 -0.72
N ASP A 73 -33.90 23.39 -1.52
CA ASP A 73 -33.48 22.28 -2.38
C ASP A 73 -33.06 21.04 -1.58
N HIS A 74 -32.18 21.21 -0.59
CA HIS A 74 -31.72 20.12 0.28
C HIS A 74 -32.86 19.45 1.06
N VAL A 75 -33.87 20.23 1.47
CA VAL A 75 -35.09 19.72 2.13
C VAL A 75 -36.01 19.03 1.11
N GLY A 76 -36.13 19.55 -0.12
CA GLY A 76 -36.95 18.99 -1.19
C GLY A 76 -36.54 17.57 -1.58
N HIS A 77 -35.24 17.27 -1.53
CA HIS A 77 -34.68 15.94 -1.76
C HIS A 77 -34.97 14.91 -0.64
N ARG A 78 -35.69 15.26 0.43
CA ARG A 78 -35.93 14.38 1.59
C ARG A 78 -37.43 14.18 1.88
N CYS A 79 -37.97 13.04 1.43
CA CYS A 79 -39.40 12.68 1.46
C CYS A 79 -40.18 13.02 2.75
N CYS A 80 -39.56 12.90 3.93
CA CYS A 80 -40.20 13.06 5.22
C CYS A 80 -39.84 14.37 5.95
N TRP A 81 -39.30 15.36 5.24
CA TRP A 81 -39.00 16.70 5.78
C TRP A 81 -39.93 17.75 5.13
N GLY A 82 -40.80 18.38 5.91
CA GLY A 82 -41.72 19.41 5.41
C GLY A 82 -40.98 20.72 5.08
N SER A 83 -41.31 21.35 3.95
CA SER A 83 -40.62 22.56 3.44
C SER A 83 -40.88 23.85 4.23
N ARG A 84 -41.85 23.86 5.16
CA ARG A 84 -42.29 25.07 5.89
C ARG A 84 -41.18 25.75 6.69
N PRO A 85 -40.29 25.05 7.43
CA PRO A 85 -39.20 25.71 8.14
C PRO A 85 -38.24 26.47 7.23
N ALA A 86 -37.74 25.82 6.16
CA ALA A 86 -36.87 26.48 5.19
C ALA A 86 -37.53 27.73 4.56
N ARG A 87 -38.80 27.61 4.16
CA ARG A 87 -39.55 28.71 3.52
C ARG A 87 -39.95 29.84 4.46
N THR A 88 -40.21 29.60 5.75
CA THR A 88 -40.89 30.59 6.62
C THR A 88 -40.26 30.84 7.99
N TRP A 89 -39.14 30.19 8.37
CA TRP A 89 -38.43 30.56 9.60
C TRP A 89 -37.52 31.77 9.32
N ARG A 90 -37.25 32.56 10.36
CA ARG A 90 -36.38 33.73 10.27
C ARG A 90 -34.93 33.27 10.39
N ILE A 91 -34.06 33.70 9.47
CA ILE A 91 -32.61 33.63 9.65
C ILE A 91 -32.25 34.59 10.81
N ARG A 92 -31.64 34.05 11.86
CA ARG A 92 -31.30 34.78 13.09
C ARG A 92 -29.82 35.13 13.15
N ALA A 93 -28.96 34.24 12.65
CA ALA A 93 -27.53 34.42 12.58
C ALA A 93 -26.98 33.65 11.37
N VAL A 94 -25.96 34.24 10.75
CA VAL A 94 -25.13 33.69 9.69
C VAL A 94 -23.70 33.88 10.19
N GLU A 95 -22.97 32.78 10.38
CA GLU A 95 -21.68 32.76 11.06
C GLU A 95 -20.64 32.07 10.17
N ASP A 96 -19.61 32.79 9.74
CA ASP A 96 -18.53 32.20 8.94
C ASP A 96 -17.57 31.42 9.85
N CYS A 97 -17.59 30.11 9.66
CA CYS A 97 -16.95 29.10 10.49
C CYS A 97 -15.81 28.36 9.76
N ASN A 98 -15.18 29.01 8.78
CA ASN A 98 -14.22 28.46 7.82
C ASN A 98 -13.28 27.38 8.40
N VAL A 99 -13.08 26.32 7.62
CA VAL A 99 -12.36 25.12 8.04
C VAL A 99 -11.13 24.93 7.15
N TYR A 100 -9.98 24.66 7.76
CA TYR A 100 -8.74 24.42 7.03
C TYR A 100 -8.49 22.92 6.91
N VAL A 101 -8.21 22.46 5.69
CA VAL A 101 -7.93 21.06 5.37
C VAL A 101 -6.52 20.96 4.84
N GLY A 102 -5.71 20.19 5.54
CA GLY A 102 -4.34 19.84 5.19
C GLY A 102 -4.26 18.45 4.59
N THR A 103 -3.36 18.24 3.65
CA THR A 103 -3.00 16.90 3.17
C THR A 103 -1.51 16.87 2.81
N LEU A 104 -0.79 15.87 3.32
CA LEU A 104 0.51 15.47 2.80
C LEU A 104 0.35 14.12 2.09
N GLU A 105 0.54 14.12 0.78
CA GLU A 105 0.56 12.90 -0.03
C GLU A 105 2.02 12.51 -0.29
N SER A 106 2.44 11.34 0.22
CA SER A 106 3.79 10.81 0.01
C SER A 106 3.72 9.66 -0.99
N PHE A 107 4.24 9.89 -2.20
CA PHE A 107 4.28 8.91 -3.29
C PHE A 107 5.59 8.12 -3.24
N VAL A 108 5.47 6.81 -3.03
CA VAL A 108 6.59 5.90 -2.84
C VAL A 108 6.62 4.82 -3.92
N GLU A 109 7.82 4.32 -4.18
CA GLU A 109 8.05 3.08 -4.94
C GLU A 109 8.73 2.06 -4.03
N GLU A 110 8.15 0.87 -3.96
CA GLU A 110 8.62 -0.29 -3.21
C GLU A 110 9.03 -1.38 -4.19
N ARG A 111 10.18 -2.02 -3.99
CA ARG A 111 10.64 -3.15 -4.82
C ARG A 111 11.03 -4.35 -3.95
N GLU A 112 10.56 -5.55 -4.30
CA GLU A 112 10.99 -6.82 -3.70
C GLU A 112 11.32 -7.89 -4.75
N THR A 113 12.22 -8.83 -4.42
CA THR A 113 12.57 -9.95 -5.31
C THR A 113 11.86 -11.23 -4.87
N VAL A 114 10.99 -11.76 -5.71
CA VAL A 114 10.40 -13.10 -5.58
C VAL A 114 11.21 -14.08 -6.44
N THR A 115 11.41 -15.32 -5.97
CA THR A 115 12.03 -16.38 -6.78
C THR A 115 10.97 -17.42 -7.15
N GLU A 116 10.60 -17.47 -8.42
CA GLU A 116 9.68 -18.48 -8.96
C GLU A 116 10.45 -19.71 -9.44
N LYS A 117 9.79 -20.88 -9.48
CA LYS A 117 10.39 -22.15 -9.93
C LYS A 117 9.42 -22.94 -10.81
N LYS A 118 9.85 -23.32 -12.02
CA LYS A 118 9.07 -24.08 -13.02
C LYS A 118 9.81 -25.38 -13.40
N PRO A 119 9.12 -26.49 -13.75
CA PRO A 119 9.78 -27.70 -14.24
C PRO A 119 10.67 -27.42 -15.45
N TYR A 120 11.95 -27.81 -15.39
CA TYR A 120 12.89 -27.64 -16.51
C TYR A 120 13.07 -28.95 -17.25
N LEU A 121 12.58 -29.03 -18.49
CA LEU A 121 12.77 -30.18 -19.39
C LEU A 121 14.00 -29.98 -20.26
N SER A 122 14.00 -28.88 -21.03
CA SER A 122 15.07 -28.40 -21.89
C SER A 122 14.73 -26.98 -22.35
N GLY A 123 15.74 -26.23 -22.82
CA GLY A 123 15.58 -24.90 -23.38
C GLY A 123 16.93 -24.18 -23.47
N GLU A 124 16.90 -22.93 -23.93
CA GLU A 124 17.92 -21.98 -23.48
C GLU A 124 17.57 -21.49 -22.06
N VAL A 125 18.57 -20.95 -21.37
CA VAL A 125 18.46 -20.40 -20.02
C VAL A 125 19.03 -18.99 -20.04
N ASP A 126 18.26 -17.99 -19.62
CA ASP A 126 18.78 -16.62 -19.44
C ASP A 126 19.42 -16.46 -18.06
N GLY A 127 20.58 -17.11 -17.90
CA GLY A 127 21.39 -17.08 -16.69
C GLY A 127 22.68 -16.28 -16.86
N LYS A 128 23.54 -16.35 -15.84
CA LYS A 128 24.78 -15.56 -15.68
C LYS A 128 25.79 -15.65 -16.84
N GLU A 129 25.70 -16.67 -17.69
CA GLU A 129 26.51 -16.82 -18.90
C GLU A 129 26.12 -15.81 -20.00
N LYS A 130 24.89 -15.29 -19.98
CA LYS A 130 24.39 -14.29 -20.95
C LYS A 130 24.63 -12.83 -20.50
N GLY A 131 24.87 -12.62 -19.20
CA GLY A 131 25.19 -11.31 -18.64
C GLY A 131 25.14 -11.30 -17.11
N PRO A 132 25.55 -10.19 -16.45
CA PRO A 132 25.39 -10.04 -15.01
C PRO A 132 23.92 -9.91 -14.62
N GLU A 133 23.51 -10.57 -13.54
CA GLU A 133 22.18 -10.38 -12.94
C GLU A 133 22.07 -8.94 -12.40
N LEU A 134 21.05 -8.19 -12.85
CA LEU A 134 20.85 -6.80 -12.45
C LEU A 134 20.31 -6.68 -11.02
N GLY A 135 20.78 -5.66 -10.30
CA GLY A 135 20.21 -5.26 -9.02
C GLY A 135 18.78 -4.75 -9.17
N ILE A 136 17.92 -5.01 -8.19
CA ILE A 136 16.48 -4.69 -8.28
C ILE A 136 16.17 -3.21 -8.55
N TRP A 137 17.05 -2.30 -8.12
CA TRP A 137 16.94 -0.85 -8.34
C TRP A 137 17.59 -0.36 -9.65
N GLU A 138 18.28 -1.23 -10.38
CA GLU A 138 18.95 -0.95 -11.65
C GLU A 138 18.04 -1.24 -12.86
N LEU A 139 16.95 -1.98 -12.64
CA LEU A 139 15.92 -2.26 -13.65
C LEU A 139 15.27 -0.95 -14.13
N ASP A 140 15.34 -0.70 -15.44
CA ASP A 140 14.59 0.40 -16.09
C ASP A 140 13.11 0.02 -16.13
N LEU A 141 12.29 0.87 -15.51
CA LEU A 141 10.84 0.74 -15.39
C LEU A 141 10.12 1.99 -15.93
N ARG A 142 10.77 2.82 -16.76
CA ARG A 142 10.19 4.09 -17.26
C ARG A 142 8.88 3.91 -18.02
N SER A 143 8.69 2.78 -18.71
CA SER A 143 7.41 2.42 -19.35
C SER A 143 6.32 2.00 -18.35
N GLU A 144 6.72 1.49 -17.19
CA GLU A 144 5.82 1.01 -16.13
C GLU A 144 5.49 2.09 -15.09
N PHE A 145 6.29 3.15 -15.01
CA PHE A 145 6.14 4.24 -14.05
C PHE A 145 4.78 4.95 -14.21
N PRO A 146 3.90 4.94 -13.19
CA PRO A 146 2.57 5.53 -13.28
C PRO A 146 2.61 7.05 -13.06
N VAL A 147 1.48 7.71 -13.29
CA VAL A 147 1.31 9.14 -12.95
C VAL A 147 1.53 9.34 -11.44
N LEU A 148 2.25 10.41 -11.07
CA LEU A 148 2.52 10.73 -9.67
C LEU A 148 1.22 10.82 -8.85
N PHE A 149 1.26 10.34 -7.62
CA PHE A 149 0.13 10.27 -6.68
C PHE A 149 -1.03 9.34 -7.10
N THR A 150 -0.78 8.39 -8.03
CA THR A 150 -1.64 7.22 -8.25
C THR A 150 -1.78 6.44 -6.92
N PRO A 151 -3.02 6.09 -6.47
CA PRO A 151 -3.22 5.44 -5.17
C PRO A 151 -2.44 4.12 -5.01
N HIS A 152 -2.51 3.26 -6.02
CA HIS A 152 -1.79 1.99 -6.10
C HIS A 152 -1.54 1.61 -7.57
N LYS A 153 -0.30 1.21 -7.91
CA LYS A 153 0.00 0.34 -9.07
C LYS A 153 0.96 -0.74 -8.62
N GLU A 154 0.81 -1.94 -9.15
CA GLU A 154 1.79 -3.01 -9.06
C GLU A 154 2.24 -3.41 -10.48
N SER A 155 3.50 -3.85 -10.63
CA SER A 155 4.04 -4.44 -11.85
C SER A 155 5.03 -5.55 -11.50
N TRP A 156 5.13 -6.54 -12.37
CA TRP A 156 5.94 -7.76 -12.20
C TRP A 156 6.86 -7.89 -13.41
N THR A 157 8.17 -7.86 -13.20
CA THR A 157 9.16 -8.03 -14.28
C THR A 157 10.20 -9.08 -13.93
N VAL A 158 10.57 -9.93 -14.89
CA VAL A 158 11.67 -10.89 -14.71
C VAL A 158 12.99 -10.12 -14.69
N ILE A 159 13.84 -10.42 -13.71
CA ILE A 159 15.18 -9.84 -13.63
C ILE A 159 16.04 -10.47 -14.75
N PRO A 160 16.63 -9.69 -15.67
CA PRO A 160 17.48 -10.24 -16.74
C PRO A 160 18.66 -11.06 -16.19
N HIS A 161 19.03 -12.11 -16.91
CA HIS A 161 20.14 -13.02 -16.61
C HIS A 161 20.04 -13.74 -15.23
N SER A 162 18.83 -13.78 -14.66
CA SER A 162 18.55 -14.38 -13.34
C SER A 162 18.12 -15.84 -13.35
N GLU A 163 17.95 -16.48 -14.52
CA GLU A 163 17.53 -17.87 -14.59
C GLU A 163 18.66 -18.83 -14.17
N ALA A 164 18.30 -19.86 -13.39
CA ALA A 164 19.23 -20.91 -12.96
C ALA A 164 18.57 -22.29 -12.98
N VAL A 165 19.29 -23.30 -13.47
CA VAL A 165 18.85 -24.69 -13.42
C VAL A 165 19.25 -25.29 -12.08
N GLU A 166 18.27 -25.51 -11.22
CA GLU A 166 18.43 -26.14 -9.91
C GLU A 166 18.04 -27.63 -9.94
N LYS A 167 18.67 -28.44 -9.09
CA LYS A 167 18.19 -29.81 -8.82
C LYS A 167 16.83 -29.73 -8.11
N CYS A 168 15.83 -30.45 -8.62
CA CYS A 168 14.51 -30.51 -8.00
C CYS A 168 14.60 -31.10 -6.58
N SER A 169 14.28 -30.27 -5.59
CA SER A 169 14.31 -30.62 -4.17
C SER A 169 13.42 -31.84 -3.85
N GLY A 170 12.20 -31.88 -4.40
CA GLY A 170 11.22 -32.95 -4.20
C GLY A 170 11.66 -34.35 -4.68
N CYS A 171 12.77 -34.48 -5.42
CA CYS A 171 13.34 -35.77 -5.80
C CYS A 171 14.88 -35.82 -5.70
N GLY A 172 15.52 -34.83 -5.06
CA GLY A 172 16.98 -34.73 -4.97
C GLY A 172 17.71 -34.76 -6.33
N GLY A 173 17.08 -34.25 -7.40
CA GLY A 173 17.61 -34.31 -8.76
C GLY A 173 17.29 -35.58 -9.59
N LYS A 174 16.64 -36.60 -9.02
CA LYS A 174 16.48 -37.93 -9.65
C LYS A 174 15.38 -38.04 -10.73
N GLY A 175 14.53 -37.03 -10.90
CA GLY A 175 13.35 -37.05 -11.78
C GLY A 175 12.19 -37.94 -11.30
N ASN A 176 12.48 -39.02 -10.58
CA ASN A 176 11.50 -39.94 -10.00
C ASN A 176 11.62 -39.97 -8.46
N ILE A 177 10.52 -40.34 -7.81
CA ILE A 177 10.44 -40.62 -6.36
C ILE A 177 10.03 -42.08 -6.14
N ALA A 178 10.32 -42.61 -4.94
CA ALA A 178 9.90 -43.96 -4.58
C ALA A 178 8.37 -44.05 -4.55
N CYS A 179 7.80 -45.12 -5.11
CA CYS A 179 6.36 -45.36 -5.08
C CYS A 179 5.91 -45.56 -3.62
N PRO A 180 5.02 -44.70 -3.06
CA PRO A 180 4.63 -44.79 -1.65
C PRO A 180 3.90 -46.10 -1.35
N THR A 181 3.08 -46.60 -2.27
CA THR A 181 2.36 -47.88 -2.14
C THR A 181 3.30 -49.10 -2.05
N CYS A 182 4.54 -49.01 -2.52
CA CYS A 182 5.51 -50.12 -2.46
C CYS A 182 6.52 -49.97 -1.31
N ASN A 183 6.77 -48.73 -0.87
CA ASN A 183 7.92 -48.36 -0.04
C ASN A 183 7.52 -47.48 1.17
N ALA A 184 6.27 -47.59 1.66
CA ALA A 184 5.74 -46.77 2.75
C ALA A 184 6.65 -46.75 4.00
N ASP A 185 7.25 -47.88 4.33
CA ASP A 185 8.02 -48.10 5.56
C ASP A 185 9.55 -48.03 5.34
N LYS A 186 10.03 -47.36 4.28
CA LYS A 186 11.44 -47.36 3.88
C LYS A 186 12.13 -45.98 3.93
N GLU A 187 13.43 -46.03 4.23
CA GLU A 187 14.32 -44.87 4.19
C GLU A 187 14.45 -44.26 2.78
N SER A 188 14.58 -42.92 2.75
CA SER A 188 14.63 -42.07 1.56
C SER A 188 15.81 -42.35 0.62
N GLY A 189 15.67 -43.35 -0.23
CA GLY A 189 16.63 -43.67 -1.28
C GLY A 189 16.55 -45.09 -1.82
N LEU A 190 16.01 -46.03 -1.03
CA LEU A 190 15.88 -47.43 -1.38
C LEU A 190 14.44 -47.75 -1.83
N TYR A 191 14.27 -48.27 -3.03
CA TYR A 191 12.98 -48.70 -3.57
C TYR A 191 12.97 -50.20 -3.92
N LYS A 192 11.78 -50.79 -4.01
CA LYS A 192 11.56 -52.19 -4.44
C LYS A 192 11.04 -52.21 -5.87
N GLU A 193 11.87 -52.67 -6.81
CA GLU A 193 11.44 -53.01 -8.17
C GLU A 193 10.65 -54.33 -8.18
N ASN A 194 9.88 -54.56 -9.24
CA ASN A 194 9.11 -55.78 -9.51
C ASN A 194 8.11 -56.16 -8.40
N GLN A 195 7.68 -55.19 -7.57
CA GLN A 195 6.71 -55.44 -6.50
C GLN A 195 5.29 -55.65 -7.04
N MET A 196 4.89 -56.92 -7.12
CA MET A 196 3.57 -57.37 -7.55
C MET A 196 2.61 -57.51 -6.37
N ASN A 197 1.39 -57.00 -6.52
CA ASN A 197 0.32 -57.11 -5.54
C ASN A 197 -0.51 -58.40 -5.77
N PRO A 198 -1.15 -58.99 -4.75
CA PRO A 198 -2.12 -60.07 -4.97
C PRO A 198 -3.28 -59.55 -5.83
N CYS A 199 -3.72 -60.34 -6.80
CA CYS A 199 -4.86 -60.01 -7.66
C CYS A 199 -6.15 -60.04 -6.82
N THR A 200 -6.86 -58.92 -6.76
CA THR A 200 -8.05 -58.75 -5.91
C THR A 200 -9.22 -59.62 -6.33
N ALA A 201 -9.48 -59.77 -7.64
CA ALA A 201 -10.58 -60.61 -8.14
C ALA A 201 -10.43 -62.12 -7.89
N CYS A 202 -9.25 -62.61 -7.48
CA CYS A 202 -9.03 -64.02 -7.13
C CYS A 202 -8.24 -64.21 -5.83
N TYR A 203 -8.12 -63.17 -5.00
CA TYR A 203 -7.40 -63.18 -3.72
C TYR A 203 -6.03 -63.89 -3.74
N GLY A 204 -5.24 -63.66 -4.79
CA GLY A 204 -3.93 -64.29 -4.97
C GLY A 204 -3.90 -65.67 -5.66
N ARG A 205 -5.03 -66.36 -5.82
CA ARG A 205 -5.08 -67.76 -6.33
C ARG A 205 -4.72 -67.94 -7.80
N GLY A 206 -5.03 -66.97 -8.65
CA GLY A 206 -4.93 -67.09 -10.11
C GLY A 206 -6.16 -67.73 -10.78
N LEU A 207 -7.01 -68.40 -10.00
CA LEU A 207 -8.26 -69.03 -10.42
C LEU A 207 -9.46 -68.38 -9.70
N ILE A 208 -10.61 -68.38 -10.36
CA ILE A 208 -11.92 -67.98 -9.82
C ILE A 208 -12.77 -69.25 -9.79
N ALA A 209 -13.14 -69.67 -8.58
CA ALA A 209 -14.01 -70.81 -8.32
C ALA A 209 -15.48 -70.43 -8.52
N HIS A 210 -16.27 -71.37 -9.03
CA HIS A 210 -17.72 -71.25 -9.25
C HIS A 210 -18.50 -72.19 -8.33
N ASP A 211 -19.80 -71.92 -8.16
CA ASP A 211 -20.68 -72.68 -7.26
C ASP A 211 -20.91 -74.15 -7.73
N ASP A 212 -20.59 -74.47 -8.98
CA ASP A 212 -20.59 -75.84 -9.51
C ASP A 212 -19.30 -76.63 -9.19
N GLY A 213 -18.34 -76.01 -8.51
CA GLY A 213 -17.04 -76.59 -8.16
C GLY A 213 -15.99 -76.50 -9.27
N SER A 214 -16.28 -75.84 -10.40
CA SER A 214 -15.30 -75.59 -11.45
C SER A 214 -14.42 -74.36 -11.14
N ASP A 215 -13.16 -74.41 -11.56
CA ASP A 215 -12.20 -73.30 -11.48
C ASP A 215 -11.97 -72.70 -12.87
N SER A 216 -12.06 -71.37 -13.00
CA SER A 216 -11.75 -70.65 -14.24
C SER A 216 -10.52 -69.75 -14.08
N ILE A 217 -9.74 -69.59 -15.16
CA ILE A 217 -8.54 -68.74 -15.14
C ILE A 217 -8.93 -67.28 -14.91
N CYS A 218 -8.38 -66.66 -13.85
CA CYS A 218 -8.65 -65.27 -13.51
C CYS A 218 -8.13 -64.33 -14.60
N LYS A 219 -9.06 -63.78 -15.41
CA LYS A 219 -8.77 -62.89 -16.55
C LYS A 219 -8.05 -61.59 -16.16
N GLN A 220 -8.15 -61.14 -14.90
CA GLN A 220 -7.48 -59.92 -14.44
C GLN A 220 -5.96 -60.10 -14.22
N CYS A 221 -5.50 -61.33 -13.96
CA CYS A 221 -4.07 -61.65 -13.78
C CYS A 221 -3.54 -62.72 -14.76
N ASN A 222 -4.37 -63.19 -15.69
CA ASN A 222 -4.09 -64.29 -16.62
C ASN A 222 -3.44 -65.50 -15.92
N GLY A 223 -4.10 -65.98 -14.86
CA GLY A 223 -3.67 -67.15 -14.08
C GLY A 223 -2.53 -66.90 -13.09
N LYS A 224 -1.83 -65.76 -13.14
CA LYS A 224 -0.60 -65.53 -12.36
C LYS A 224 -0.82 -65.26 -10.86
N GLY A 225 -2.07 -65.11 -10.43
CA GLY A 225 -2.46 -64.76 -9.05
C GLY A 225 -2.06 -63.37 -8.58
N LYS A 226 -1.12 -62.70 -9.25
CA LYS A 226 -0.59 -61.37 -8.92
C LYS A 226 -0.73 -60.40 -10.09
N ILE A 227 -0.93 -59.13 -9.76
CA ILE A 227 -1.02 -58.01 -10.70
C ILE A 227 0.08 -56.98 -10.40
N PRO A 228 0.51 -56.15 -11.36
CA PRO A 228 1.47 -55.10 -11.07
C PRO A 228 0.90 -54.08 -10.09
N CYS A 229 1.77 -53.38 -9.35
CA CYS A 229 1.34 -52.30 -8.48
C CYS A 229 0.65 -51.19 -9.31
N PRO A 230 -0.61 -50.81 -9.02
CA PRO A 230 -1.37 -49.88 -9.86
C PRO A 230 -0.76 -48.47 -9.91
N THR A 231 -0.02 -48.09 -8.86
CA THR A 231 0.57 -46.75 -8.72
C THR A 231 1.87 -46.58 -9.54
N CYS A 232 2.62 -47.66 -9.82
CA CYS A 232 3.94 -47.59 -10.44
C CYS A 232 4.21 -48.62 -11.55
N GLY A 233 3.24 -49.45 -11.93
CA GLY A 233 3.42 -50.54 -12.90
C GLY A 233 4.47 -51.57 -12.47
N SER A 234 4.67 -51.76 -11.16
CA SER A 234 5.75 -52.53 -10.53
C SER A 234 7.19 -52.00 -10.74
N SER A 235 7.39 -50.82 -11.32
CA SER A 235 8.73 -50.20 -11.42
C SER A 235 9.32 -49.77 -10.06
N GLY A 236 8.50 -49.71 -9.01
CA GLY A 236 8.92 -49.23 -7.69
C GLY A 236 9.11 -47.70 -7.58
N LEU A 237 9.05 -46.98 -8.71
CA LEU A 237 9.21 -45.53 -8.83
C LEU A 237 7.97 -44.88 -9.45
N ILE A 238 7.77 -43.59 -9.18
CA ILE A 238 6.82 -42.74 -9.91
C ILE A 238 7.50 -41.43 -10.30
N LYS A 239 7.03 -40.79 -11.37
CA LYS A 239 7.56 -39.48 -11.80
C LYS A 239 7.36 -38.46 -10.69
N CYS A 240 8.38 -37.67 -10.38
CA CYS A 240 8.26 -36.56 -9.45
C CYS A 240 7.37 -35.48 -10.09
N GLU A 241 6.24 -35.17 -9.46
CA GLU A 241 5.27 -34.19 -9.95
C GLU A 241 5.88 -32.78 -10.04
N THR A 242 6.69 -32.40 -9.05
CA THR A 242 7.34 -31.08 -8.93
C THR A 242 8.22 -30.72 -10.13
N CYS A 243 8.91 -31.69 -10.73
CA CYS A 243 9.72 -31.50 -11.95
C CYS A 243 9.19 -32.28 -13.17
N ARG A 244 8.01 -32.89 -13.07
CA ARG A 244 7.34 -33.69 -14.11
C ARG A 244 8.22 -34.79 -14.73
N GLY A 245 9.20 -35.30 -13.98
CA GLY A 245 10.13 -36.35 -14.42
C GLY A 245 11.54 -35.88 -14.81
N SER A 246 11.82 -34.58 -14.94
CA SER A 246 13.12 -34.12 -15.46
C SER A 246 14.28 -34.14 -14.47
N GLY A 247 13.97 -34.09 -13.17
CA GLY A 247 14.95 -33.93 -12.09
C GLY A 247 15.38 -32.48 -11.85
N SER A 248 14.98 -31.53 -12.69
CA SER A 248 15.45 -30.14 -12.66
C SER A 248 14.31 -29.13 -12.61
N LEU A 249 14.55 -28.01 -11.94
CA LEU A 249 13.68 -26.84 -11.92
C LEU A 249 14.45 -25.66 -12.50
N LEU A 250 13.80 -24.83 -13.32
CA LEU A 250 14.33 -23.53 -13.68
C LEU A 250 13.80 -22.56 -12.65
N SER A 251 14.69 -22.01 -11.81
CA SER A 251 14.37 -20.84 -11.01
C SER A 251 14.62 -19.59 -11.83
N HIS A 252 13.84 -18.55 -11.59
CA HIS A 252 14.10 -17.21 -12.09
C HIS A 252 13.65 -16.18 -11.04
N LYS A 253 14.24 -14.99 -11.07
CA LYS A 253 13.88 -13.91 -10.14
C LYS A 253 12.90 -12.95 -10.81
N VAL A 254 11.87 -12.56 -10.08
CA VAL A 254 10.90 -11.56 -10.49
C VAL A 254 11.00 -10.39 -9.52
N ALA A 255 11.20 -9.19 -10.05
CA ALA A 255 11.05 -7.97 -9.28
C ALA A 255 9.56 -7.59 -9.27
N VAL A 256 8.97 -7.58 -8.08
CA VAL A 256 7.62 -7.06 -7.84
C VAL A 256 7.76 -5.62 -7.38
N VAL A 257 7.15 -4.70 -8.12
CA VAL A 257 7.33 -3.26 -7.94
C VAL A 257 5.98 -2.61 -7.70
N ARG A 258 5.87 -1.85 -6.61
CA ARG A 258 4.63 -1.24 -6.14
C ARG A 258 4.78 0.26 -5.95
N TRP A 259 3.99 1.02 -6.68
CA TRP A 259 3.82 2.45 -6.47
C TRP A 259 2.61 2.70 -5.60
N LYS A 260 2.77 3.43 -4.50
CA LYS A 260 1.74 3.65 -3.49
C LYS A 260 1.71 5.13 -3.08
N THR A 261 0.51 5.67 -2.85
CA THR A 261 0.35 7.02 -2.27
C THR A 261 -0.19 6.93 -0.85
N PHE A 262 0.69 7.18 0.13
CA PHE A 262 0.23 7.43 1.50
C PHE A 262 -0.34 8.83 1.61
N LYS A 263 -1.36 9.03 2.45
CA LYS A 263 -2.01 10.33 2.64
C LYS A 263 -2.20 10.60 4.13
N ALA A 264 -1.43 11.53 4.68
CA ALA A 264 -1.75 12.16 5.96
C ALA A 264 -2.75 13.29 5.69
N ARG A 265 -3.76 13.43 6.57
CA ARG A 265 -4.81 14.44 6.45
C ARG A 265 -5.11 15.03 7.81
N LYS A 266 -5.27 16.35 7.84
CA LYS A 266 -5.64 17.08 9.04
C LYS A 266 -6.76 18.07 8.75
N VAL A 267 -7.72 18.16 9.66
CA VAL A 267 -8.76 19.18 9.65
C VAL A 267 -8.54 20.11 10.84
N SER A 268 -8.69 21.41 10.63
CA SER A 268 -8.78 22.40 11.70
C SER A 268 -10.06 23.22 11.50
N ALA A 269 -11.09 22.84 12.23
CA ALA A 269 -12.39 23.48 12.23
C ALA A 269 -12.53 24.47 13.39
N THR A 270 -13.19 25.60 13.14
CA THR A 270 -13.60 26.51 14.22
C THR A 270 -14.68 25.89 15.11
N SER A 271 -14.87 26.42 16.31
CA SER A 271 -15.90 25.93 17.25
C SER A 271 -17.33 25.98 16.70
N GLY A 272 -17.61 26.90 15.76
CA GLY A 272 -18.89 26.94 15.05
C GLY A 272 -19.09 25.74 14.11
N ALA A 273 -18.03 25.29 13.43
CA ALA A 273 -18.06 24.15 12.50
C ALA A 273 -17.87 22.77 13.17
N ALA A 274 -17.39 22.72 14.42
CA ALA A 274 -17.03 21.49 15.15
C ALA A 274 -18.17 20.47 15.39
N SER A 275 -19.41 20.72 14.96
CA SER A 275 -20.50 19.72 14.96
C SER A 275 -20.66 18.94 13.66
N VAL A 276 -19.84 19.26 12.65
CA VAL A 276 -19.76 18.60 11.34
C VAL A 276 -18.57 17.63 11.33
N PRO A 277 -18.72 16.37 10.87
CA PRO A 277 -17.61 15.42 10.80
C PRO A 277 -16.54 15.79 9.77
N ASP A 278 -15.27 15.53 10.09
CA ASP A 278 -14.11 15.78 9.22
C ASP A 278 -14.23 15.17 7.82
N GLU A 279 -14.88 14.01 7.69
CA GLU A 279 -15.11 13.36 6.40
C GLU A 279 -16.01 14.16 5.44
N VAL A 280 -16.80 15.12 5.95
CA VAL A 280 -17.52 16.08 5.10
C VAL A 280 -16.52 17.08 4.50
N PHE A 281 -15.61 17.61 5.32
CA PHE A 281 -14.57 18.54 4.89
C PHE A 281 -13.51 17.89 3.98
N HIS A 282 -13.23 16.59 4.16
CA HIS A 282 -12.37 15.80 3.26
C HIS A 282 -12.91 15.61 1.84
N ARG A 283 -14.22 15.83 1.63
CA ARG A 283 -14.88 15.73 0.31
C ARG A 283 -15.27 17.10 -0.25
N ALA A 284 -15.51 18.08 0.62
CA ALA A 284 -15.91 19.43 0.24
C ALA A 284 -14.87 20.12 -0.65
N LYS A 285 -15.35 20.85 -1.66
CA LYS A 285 -14.50 21.70 -2.50
C LYS A 285 -14.08 22.95 -1.71
N GLY A 286 -12.77 23.16 -1.56
CA GLY A 286 -12.21 24.37 -0.95
C GLY A 286 -11.47 25.25 -1.96
N VAL A 287 -10.94 26.37 -1.50
CA VAL A 287 -9.93 27.16 -2.20
C VAL A 287 -8.55 26.71 -1.72
N GLN A 288 -7.63 26.45 -2.66
CA GLN A 288 -6.28 26.02 -2.32
C GLN A 288 -5.41 27.21 -1.92
N LEU A 289 -4.76 27.13 -0.75
CA LEU A 289 -3.87 28.15 -0.21
C LEU A 289 -2.39 27.83 -0.46
N CYS A 290 -2.02 26.55 -0.55
CA CYS A 290 -0.71 26.14 -1.07
C CYS A 290 -0.77 24.80 -1.83
N ASN A 291 0.13 24.64 -2.80
CA ASN A 291 0.39 23.40 -3.51
C ASN A 291 1.90 23.25 -3.69
N THR A 292 2.57 22.63 -2.71
CA THR A 292 4.03 22.45 -2.73
C THR A 292 4.33 21.00 -3.09
N GLN A 293 5.03 20.79 -4.21
CA GLN A 293 5.50 19.47 -4.63
C GLN A 293 7.03 19.44 -4.61
N ALA A 294 7.61 18.42 -3.98
CA ALA A 294 9.06 18.25 -3.79
C ALA A 294 9.43 16.77 -3.70
N GLN A 295 10.72 16.42 -3.57
CA GLN A 295 11.10 15.04 -3.18
C GLN A 295 10.68 14.75 -1.73
N GLN A 296 10.83 15.75 -0.85
CA GLN A 296 10.32 15.77 0.51
C GLN A 296 9.81 17.18 0.82
N CYS A 297 8.61 17.32 1.37
CA CYS A 297 8.02 18.63 1.68
C CYS A 297 8.44 19.16 3.05
N SER A 298 8.93 20.40 3.09
CA SER A 298 8.98 21.22 4.29
C SER A 298 7.62 21.87 4.59
N PRO A 299 7.40 22.42 5.81
CA PRO A 299 6.24 23.26 6.08
C PRO A 299 6.20 24.47 5.16
N ALA A 300 4.99 24.85 4.72
CA ALA A 300 4.75 26.02 3.91
C ALA A 300 4.72 27.29 4.78
N PHE A 301 5.35 28.37 4.29
CA PHE A 301 5.42 29.65 4.99
C PHE A 301 4.26 30.57 4.58
N PHE A 302 3.58 31.16 5.56
CA PHE A 302 2.51 32.14 5.38
C PHE A 302 2.81 33.39 6.19
N ALA A 303 3.23 34.48 5.55
CA ALA A 303 3.75 35.68 6.24
C ALA A 303 2.81 36.19 7.34
N ASP A 304 1.53 36.35 7.03
CA ASP A 304 0.54 36.98 7.91
C ASP A 304 -0.30 35.99 8.74
N SER A 305 0.10 34.70 8.81
CA SER A 305 -0.69 33.68 9.52
C SER A 305 0.15 32.66 10.28
N TYR A 306 0.45 32.98 11.55
CA TYR A 306 1.02 32.02 12.52
C TYR A 306 0.24 30.70 12.57
N PHE A 307 -1.10 30.77 12.50
CA PHE A 307 -1.96 29.60 12.46
C PHE A 307 -1.65 28.67 11.27
N LEU A 308 -1.54 29.19 10.04
CA LEU A 308 -1.25 28.37 8.87
C LEU A 308 0.18 27.79 8.89
N ASN A 309 1.17 28.54 9.38
CA ASN A 309 2.54 28.02 9.59
C ASN A 309 2.54 26.83 10.58
N LYS A 310 1.81 26.96 11.69
CA LYS A 310 1.68 25.92 12.72
C LYS A 310 0.92 24.70 12.18
N PHE A 311 -0.21 24.93 11.52
CA PHE A 311 -1.02 23.88 10.89
C PHE A 311 -0.21 23.11 9.83
N SER A 312 0.53 23.80 8.97
CA SER A 312 1.46 23.18 8.02
C SER A 312 2.53 22.32 8.71
N SER A 313 3.14 22.83 9.79
CA SER A 313 4.15 22.10 10.54
C SER A 313 3.58 20.80 11.15
N GLU A 314 2.33 20.82 11.61
CA GLU A 314 1.64 19.64 12.13
C GLU A 314 1.33 18.61 11.03
N ILE A 315 0.85 19.04 9.86
CA ILE A 315 0.58 18.14 8.71
C ILE A 315 1.88 17.45 8.25
N ILE A 316 3.00 18.20 8.23
CA ILE A 316 4.32 17.66 7.86
C ILE A 316 4.89 16.73 8.95
N ALA A 317 4.49 16.89 10.22
CA ALA A 317 4.83 15.97 11.30
C ALA A 317 4.00 14.67 11.28
N GLU A 318 2.81 14.70 10.69
CA GLU A 318 1.92 13.52 10.49
C GLU A 318 2.32 12.65 9.28
N ARG A 319 3.49 12.89 8.67
CA ARG A 319 4.05 12.11 7.56
C ARG A 319 4.06 10.60 7.87
N ALA A 320 3.48 9.82 6.97
CA ALA A 320 3.43 8.37 7.09
C ALA A 320 4.84 7.73 7.09
N PRO A 321 5.09 6.70 7.93
CA PRO A 321 6.35 5.98 7.92
C PRO A 321 6.51 5.19 6.61
N VAL A 322 7.69 5.27 6.00
CA VAL A 322 8.01 4.62 4.72
C VAL A 322 8.69 3.28 5.00
N PRO A 323 8.27 2.16 4.37
CA PRO A 323 8.93 0.87 4.51
C PRO A 323 10.41 0.91 4.10
N PRO A 324 11.33 0.17 4.75
CA PRO A 324 12.74 0.08 4.31
C PRO A 324 12.94 -0.50 2.90
N SER A 325 11.94 -1.24 2.40
CA SER A 325 11.81 -1.74 1.02
C SER A 325 11.45 -0.65 -0.01
N ALA A 326 11.13 0.56 0.43
CA ALA A 326 10.56 1.63 -0.38
C ALA A 326 11.39 2.92 -0.36
N ARG A 327 11.27 3.69 -1.45
CA ARG A 327 11.86 5.02 -1.62
C ARG A 327 10.76 6.04 -1.85
N VAL A 328 10.87 7.20 -1.21
CA VAL A 328 10.02 8.35 -1.55
C VAL A 328 10.49 8.91 -2.89
N ILE A 329 9.58 8.94 -3.88
CA ILE A 329 9.83 9.61 -5.15
C ILE A 329 9.48 11.09 -5.01
N CYS A 330 8.30 11.39 -4.48
CA CYS A 330 7.76 12.73 -4.46
C CYS A 330 6.71 12.88 -3.35
N GLU A 331 6.70 14.05 -2.72
CA GLU A 331 5.64 14.47 -1.82
C GLU A 331 4.89 15.67 -2.39
N ARG A 332 3.59 15.75 -2.07
CA ARG A 332 2.72 16.89 -2.36
C ARG A 332 2.02 17.33 -1.08
N HIS A 333 2.36 18.52 -0.62
CA HIS A 333 1.76 19.17 0.54
C HIS A 333 0.74 20.23 0.09
N ILE A 334 -0.49 20.06 0.53
CA ILE A 334 -1.64 20.88 0.18
C ILE A 334 -2.27 21.42 1.45
N ILE A 335 -2.54 22.72 1.47
CA ILE A 335 -3.46 23.35 2.43
C ILE A 335 -4.54 24.05 1.63
N SER A 336 -5.79 23.82 2.01
CA SER A 336 -6.98 24.46 1.45
C SER A 336 -7.86 25.01 2.55
N VAL A 337 -8.58 26.10 2.26
CA VAL A 337 -9.70 26.57 3.09
C VAL A 337 -11.01 26.11 2.47
N VAL A 338 -11.80 25.36 3.24
CA VAL A 338 -13.19 25.06 2.94
C VAL A 338 -14.01 26.19 3.55
N PRO A 339 -14.67 27.06 2.75
CA PRO A 339 -15.59 28.04 3.31
C PRO A 339 -16.76 27.29 3.96
N VAL A 340 -17.16 27.71 5.16
CA VAL A 340 -18.25 27.06 5.90
C VAL A 340 -19.09 28.13 6.57
N THR A 341 -20.31 28.34 6.09
CA THR A 341 -21.25 29.30 6.69
C THR A 341 -22.29 28.53 7.49
N ARG A 342 -22.32 28.77 8.81
CA ARG A 342 -23.32 28.21 9.73
C ARG A 342 -24.51 29.15 9.80
N VAL A 343 -25.69 28.64 9.49
CA VAL A 343 -26.94 29.41 9.48
C VAL A 343 -27.82 28.90 10.60
N THR A 344 -28.30 29.81 11.45
CA THR A 344 -29.23 29.50 12.53
C THR A 344 -30.59 30.14 12.26
N MET A 345 -31.63 29.33 12.10
CA MET A 345 -33.00 29.77 11.86
C MET A 345 -33.88 29.59 13.09
N THR A 346 -34.84 30.49 13.31
CA THR A 346 -35.76 30.46 14.45
C THR A 346 -37.22 30.71 14.09
N ASN A 347 -38.12 30.16 14.92
CA ASN A 347 -39.56 30.44 14.90
C ASN A 347 -40.17 30.16 16.28
N ARG A 348 -40.76 31.19 16.89
CA ARG A 348 -41.20 31.18 18.30
C ARG A 348 -40.05 30.70 19.20
N SER A 349 -40.30 29.72 20.07
CA SER A 349 -39.31 29.12 20.98
C SER A 349 -38.42 28.04 20.33
N ARG A 350 -38.56 27.76 19.03
CA ARG A 350 -37.80 26.71 18.34
C ARG A 350 -36.68 27.31 17.47
N SER A 351 -35.55 26.61 17.42
CA SER A 351 -34.41 26.91 16.56
C SER A 351 -33.85 25.62 15.94
N PHE A 352 -33.15 25.77 14.82
CA PHE A 352 -32.19 24.78 14.32
C PHE A 352 -31.05 25.51 13.61
N SER A 353 -29.92 24.82 13.46
CA SER A 353 -28.79 25.31 12.67
C SER A 353 -28.45 24.30 11.58
N PHE A 354 -27.91 24.80 10.48
CA PHE A 354 -27.35 24.01 9.38
C PHE A 354 -26.09 24.69 8.85
N TYR A 355 -25.39 24.02 7.94
CA TYR A 355 -24.12 24.45 7.40
C TYR A 355 -24.19 24.46 5.87
N ILE A 356 -23.61 25.48 5.25
CA ILE A 356 -23.35 25.55 3.81
C ILE A 356 -21.83 25.38 3.67
N ILE A 357 -21.39 24.36 2.95
CA ILE A 357 -20.02 23.85 3.00
C ILE A 357 -19.38 23.86 1.60
N GLY A 358 -18.18 24.44 1.54
CA GLY A 358 -17.33 24.46 0.36
C GLY A 358 -17.81 25.42 -0.73
N THR A 359 -16.96 25.59 -1.74
CA THR A 359 -17.29 26.36 -2.95
C THR A 359 -18.40 25.71 -3.79
N GLY A 360 -18.71 24.43 -3.51
CA GLY A 360 -19.91 23.74 -4.02
C GLY A 360 -21.22 24.11 -3.32
N ARG A 361 -21.18 24.92 -2.24
CA ARG A 361 -22.35 25.35 -1.43
C ARG A 361 -23.20 24.17 -0.92
N GLU A 362 -22.56 23.05 -0.58
CA GLU A 362 -23.25 21.82 -0.14
C GLU A 362 -23.90 22.01 1.24
N VAL A 363 -25.21 21.76 1.34
CA VAL A 363 -25.92 21.87 2.63
C VAL A 363 -25.68 20.61 3.48
N TYR A 364 -25.09 20.79 4.65
CA TYR A 364 -25.03 19.77 5.71
C TYR A 364 -25.96 20.14 6.87
N LEU A 365 -26.87 19.22 7.20
CA LEU A 365 -27.88 19.41 8.23
C LEU A 365 -27.97 18.13 9.07
N LYS A 366 -27.46 18.18 10.30
CA LYS A 366 -27.57 17.10 11.31
C LYS A 366 -29.03 16.84 11.68
N ASP A 367 -29.35 15.65 12.18
CA ASP A 367 -30.71 15.09 12.29
C ASP A 367 -31.74 15.77 13.24
N SER A 368 -31.67 17.09 13.43
CA SER A 368 -32.56 17.92 14.22
C SER A 368 -33.53 18.80 13.41
N TYR A 369 -33.75 18.51 12.11
CA TYR A 369 -34.68 19.30 11.28
C TYR A 369 -36.09 19.39 11.91
N PRO A 370 -36.67 20.59 12.10
CA PRO A 370 -37.79 20.79 13.04
C PRO A 370 -39.17 20.38 12.50
N SER A 371 -39.27 19.94 11.24
CA SER A 371 -40.52 19.50 10.60
C SER A 371 -40.35 18.13 9.93
N ARG A 372 -40.08 17.11 10.73
CA ARG A 372 -40.06 15.70 10.31
C ARG A 372 -41.46 15.10 10.42
N PHE A 373 -41.96 14.49 9.35
CA PHE A 373 -43.22 13.75 9.34
C PHE A 373 -43.17 12.67 8.26
N CYS A 374 -43.48 11.43 8.62
CA CYS A 374 -43.25 10.27 7.75
C CYS A 374 -44.40 9.27 7.86
N TRP A 375 -45.06 8.97 6.75
CA TRP A 375 -46.27 8.13 6.69
C TRP A 375 -45.97 6.62 6.70
N GLY A 376 -44.82 6.19 7.23
CA GLY A 376 -44.39 4.78 7.29
C GLY A 376 -44.02 4.12 5.94
N LEU A 377 -44.24 4.79 4.81
CA LEU A 377 -44.05 4.24 3.45
C LEU A 377 -42.85 4.83 2.67
N CYS A 378 -41.97 5.61 3.29
CA CYS A 378 -40.74 6.10 2.62
C CYS A 378 -39.52 5.22 2.98
N PRO A 379 -38.65 4.87 2.00
CA PRO A 379 -37.38 4.14 2.24
C PRO A 379 -36.37 4.78 3.20
N CYS A 380 -36.61 5.98 3.73
CA CYS A 380 -35.70 6.62 4.69
C CYS A 380 -35.74 6.01 6.11
N LEU A 381 -36.54 4.96 6.34
CA LEU A 381 -36.70 4.32 7.64
C LEU A 381 -35.45 3.51 8.04
N ASP A 382 -34.73 2.96 7.06
CA ASP A 382 -33.47 2.22 7.28
C ASP A 382 -32.30 3.13 7.67
N TRP A 383 -32.38 4.43 7.39
CA TRP A 383 -31.35 5.44 7.70
C TRP A 383 -31.36 5.93 9.17
N LEU A 384 -32.24 5.39 10.02
CA LEU A 384 -32.38 5.78 11.43
C LEU A 384 -31.83 4.74 12.43
N ASN A 385 -31.13 3.70 11.95
CA ASN A 385 -30.62 2.58 12.75
C ASN A 385 -29.08 2.40 12.66
N LEU A 386 -28.33 3.48 12.41
CA LEU A 386 -26.86 3.53 12.41
C LEU A 386 -26.36 4.80 13.14
#